data_AF-A0A350P0J4-F1
#
_entry.id   AF-A0A350P0J4-F1
#
_cell.length_a   1.000
_cell.length_b   1.000
_cell.length_c   1.000
_cell.angle_alpha   90.00
_cell.angle_beta   90.00
_cell.angle_gamma   90.00
#
_symmetry.space_group_name_H-M   'P 1'
#
loop_
_entity.id
_entity.type
_entity.pdbx_description
1 polymer ?
#
loop_
_entity_poly.entity_id
_entity_poly.type
_entity_poly.pdbx_seq_one_letter_code
_entity_poly.pdbx_strand_id
1 'polypeptide(L)' 'MKTPLITRKGYLKLQQELDHLWREERPEITRKVTWAASLGDRSENADYQYNKK' A
#
# COMPACT_ATOMS: atom_id res chain seq x y z
N MET A 1 24.80 -4.33 12.92
CA MET A 1 23.38 -4.65 13.20
C MET A 1 22.76 -3.45 13.91
N LYS A 2 21.64 -2.90 13.40
CA LYS A 2 20.91 -1.85 14.12
C LYS A 2 20.15 -2.48 15.28
N THR A 3 20.30 -1.93 16.48
CA THR A 3 19.60 -2.42 17.67
C THR A 3 18.10 -2.10 17.54
N PRO A 4 17.19 -3.09 17.67
CA PRO A 4 15.75 -2.88 17.52
C PRO A 4 15.14 -2.32 18.83
N LEU A 5 15.66 -1.18 19.29
CA LEU A 5 15.13 -0.48 20.46
C LEU A 5 14.16 0.59 19.98
N ILE A 6 12.89 0.43 20.35
CA ILE A 6 11.84 1.39 20.03
C ILE A 6 11.17 1.87 21.31
N THR A 7 10.87 3.17 21.37
CA THR A 7 10.08 3.73 22.47
C THR A 7 8.62 3.30 22.31
N ARG A 8 7.89 3.14 23.41
CA ARG A 8 6.47 2.74 23.36
C ARG A 8 5.60 3.69 22.52
N LYS A 9 5.92 5.00 22.55
CA LYS A 9 5.28 6.00 21.68
C LYS A 9 5.60 5.79 20.20
N GLY A 10 6.85 5.46 19.86
CA GLY A 10 7.25 5.15 18.49
C GLY A 10 6.57 3.89 17.96
N TYR A 11 6.44 2.86 18.79
CA TYR A 11 5.72 1.63 18.44
C TYR A 11 4.24 1.89 18.12
N LEU A 12 3.54 2.65 18.97
CA LEU A 12 2.13 2.99 18.75
C LEU A 12 1.93 3.78 17.45
N LYS A 13 2.85 4.70 17.13
CA LYS A 13 2.79 5.45 15.86
C LYS A 13 2.96 4.53 14.66
N LEU A 14 3.95 3.63 14.69
CA LEU A 14 4.15 2.65 13.61
C LEU A 14 2.96 1.69 13.48
N GLN A 15 2.35 1.30 14.59
CA GLN A 15 1.16 0.45 14.58
C GLN A 15 -0.02 1.17 13.93
N GLN A 16 -0.28 2.44 14.29
CA GLN A 16 -1.32 3.24 13.65
C GLN A 16 -1.07 3.44 12.16
N GLU A 17 0.16 3.71 11.77
CA GLU A 17 0.56 3.88 10.37
C GLU A 17 0.36 2.57 9.59
N LEU A 18 0.71 1.43 10.19
CA LEU A 18 0.46 0.11 9.61
C LEU A 18 -1.03 -0.20 9.45
N ASP A 19 -1.84 0.09 10.48
CA ASP A 19 -3.29 -0.10 10.43
C ASP A 19 -3.93 0.78 9.34
N HIS A 20 -3.49 2.04 9.20
CA HIS A 20 -3.96 2.94 8.14
C HIS A 20 -3.60 2.41 6.74
N LEU A 21 -2.32 2.07 6.52
CA LEU A 21 -1.84 1.53 5.25
C LEU A 21 -2.61 0.26 4.83
N TRP A 22 -2.94 -0.60 5.80
CA TRP A 22 -3.62 -1.85 5.51
C TRP A 22 -5.13 -1.69 5.34
N ARG A 23 -5.79 -0.91 6.20
CA ARG A 23 -7.26 -0.79 6.20
C ARG A 23 -7.79 0.21 5.18
N GLU A 24 -6.99 1.21 4.82
CA GLU A 24 -7.44 2.32 3.97
C GLU A 24 -6.72 2.26 2.62
N GLU A 25 -5.39 2.41 2.59
CA GLU A 25 -4.67 2.50 1.31
C GLU A 25 -4.70 1.21 0.48
N ARG A 26 -4.53 0.04 1.10
CA ARG A 26 -4.50 -1.25 0.37
C ARG A 26 -5.80 -1.56 -0.39
N PRO A 27 -6.99 -1.42 0.22
CA PRO A 27 -8.26 -1.59 -0.50
C PRO A 27 -8.41 -0.61 -1.66
N GLU A 28 -8.02 0.65 -1.48
CA GLU A 28 -8.09 1.65 -2.53
C GLU A 28 -7.18 1.31 -3.72
N ILE A 29 -5.93 0.94 -3.46
CA ILE A 29 -4.98 0.50 -4.49
C ILE A 29 -5.53 -0.73 -5.22
N THR A 30 -6.03 -1.72 -4.49
CA THR A 30 -6.60 -2.94 -5.09
C THR A 30 -7.77 -2.63 -6.01
N ARG A 31 -8.64 -1.69 -5.62
CA ARG A 31 -9.76 -1.23 -6.46
C ARG A 31 -9.28 -0.53 -7.72
N LYS A 32 -8.28 0.35 -7.62
CA LYS A 32 -7.67 1.03 -8.77
C LYS A 32 -7.03 0.04 -9.74
N VAL A 33 -6.25 -0.92 -9.23
CA VAL A 33 -5.64 -2.00 -10.04
C VAL A 33 -6.70 -2.84 -10.75
N THR A 34 -7.78 -3.20 -10.05
CA THR A 34 -8.88 -3.99 -10.63
C THR A 34 -9.60 -3.22 -11.74
N TRP A 35 -9.85 -1.93 -11.52
CA TRP A 35 -10.44 -1.04 -12.51
C TRP A 35 -9.52 -0.87 -13.74
N ALA A 36 -8.24 -0.58 -13.52
CA ALA A 36 -7.26 -0.47 -14.59
C ALA A 36 -7.12 -1.77 -15.40
N ALA A 37 -7.21 -2.93 -14.73
CA ALA A 37 -7.21 -4.23 -15.39
C ALA A 37 -8.47 -4.52 -16.22
N SER A 38 -9.57 -3.81 -15.97
CA SER A 38 -10.81 -3.91 -16.76
C SER A 38 -10.85 -2.97 -17.97
N LEU A 39 -10.01 -1.93 -17.99
CA LEU A 39 -10.02 -0.88 -19.02
C LEU A 39 -9.20 -1.18 -20.27
N GLY A 40 -8.43 -2.28 -20.31
CA GLY A 40 -7.66 -2.63 -21.50
C GLY A 40 -6.45 -3.51 -21.22
N ASP A 41 -5.50 -3.50 -22.16
CA ASP A 41 -4.29 -4.31 -22.07
C ASP A 41 -3.42 -3.88 -20.87
N ARG A 42 -3.12 -4.86 -20.02
CA ARG A 42 -2.42 -4.66 -18.74
C ARG A 42 -0.95 -4.28 -18.92
N SER A 43 -0.41 -4.46 -20.13
CA SER A 43 0.98 -4.14 -20.45
C SER A 43 1.18 -2.67 -20.84
N GLU A 44 0.20 -2.03 -21.48
CA GLU A 44 0.25 -0.61 -21.87
C GLU A 44 -0.39 0.33 -20.85
N ASN A 45 -1.19 -0.19 -19.92
CA ASN A 45 -1.85 0.63 -18.91
C ASN A 45 -0.89 1.06 -17.80
N ALA A 46 -0.39 2.30 -17.88
CA ALA A 46 0.50 2.92 -16.90
C ALA A 46 -0.08 2.91 -15.47
N ASP A 47 -1.40 3.04 -15.34
CA ASP A 47 -2.09 3.05 -14.04
C ASP A 47 -2.02 1.66 -13.37
N TYR A 48 -2.10 0.59 -14.15
CA TYR A 48 -1.92 -0.77 -13.65
C TYR A 48 -0.46 -1.05 -13.26
N GLN A 49 0.52 -0.60 -14.04
CA GLN A 49 1.93 -0.77 -13.70
C GLN A 49 2.32 0.00 -12.43
N TYR A 50 1.83 1.23 -12.28
CA TYR A 50 2.14 2.09 -11.14
C TYR A 50 1.52 1.56 -9.83
N ASN A 51 0.24 1.19 -9.85
CA ASN A 51 -0.44 0.72 -8.64
C ASN A 51 -0.08 -0.73 -8.25
N LYS A 52 0.61 -1.49 -9.11
CA LYS A 52 1.04 -2.87 -8.85
C LYS A 52 2.43 -2.97 -8.18
N LYS A 53 3.27 -1.95 -8.29
CA LYS A 53 4.66 -1.96 -7.81
C LYS A 53 4.74 -1.66 -6.30
#